data_AF-A0A1F9S3C1-F1
#
_entry.id   AF-A0A1F9S3C1-F1
#
_cell.length_a   1.000
_cell.length_b   1.000
_cell.length_c   1.000
_cell.angle_alpha   90.00
_cell.angle_beta   90.00
_cell.angle_gamma   90.00
#
_symmetry.space_group_name_H-M   'P 1'
#
loop_
_entity.id
_entity.type
_entity.pdbx_description
1 polymer ?
#
loop_
_entity_poly.entity_id
_entity_poly.type
_entity_poly.pdbx_seq_one_letter_code
_entity_poly.pdbx_strand_id
1 'polypeptide(L)'
;MGKALFLGSAALVLWASPARGADPGYDGPLVPGASVESPAVPTVPDTAGTHLREVWMKARTKHRDALLISISARTQTDGTVLCDPKEPFQKGWLYTFFSPKATDFVMMAECQGEIGGPLKEFVSKDAGALKWSVSGKFLDSDGVMGVLKKNGISLDPREYGGGKTPFLLTLYRLSDPRFEAHPPVWTVVVGAKTHLIDAVNDEVFKPERFGVSLDETELSSSTAQVSKALNLRPKRDGVFTAKQDLERVLRYAQEKLPQSSLMAIEGFVDAWGGSPCTGPGDGWLFYFYSPRIRDYETVYACNGYVGPGPSRYVPVDMDMHEPITGRFIDSDRVIDSVLTKYGDVMNEGLGRSYKRTGTLLLRHYRVTPFDKSAMFKIRMLWELTLGRSRFRIDALTGKVVDMLGQ
;
A
#
# COMPACT_ATOMS: atom_id res chain seq x y z
N MET A 1 47.60 -14.62 -46.48
CA MET A 1 48.01 -15.87 -45.79
C MET A 1 47.25 -15.89 -44.46
N GLY A 2 46.21 -16.67 -44.20
CA GLY A 2 45.85 -17.99 -44.70
C GLY A 2 45.96 -19.00 -43.56
N LYS A 3 44.88 -19.20 -42.79
CA LYS A 3 44.29 -20.52 -42.47
C LYS A 3 43.18 -20.40 -41.42
N ALA A 4 42.06 -20.99 -41.78
CA ALA A 4 40.90 -21.27 -40.95
C ALA A 4 41.16 -22.44 -40.00
N LEU A 5 40.36 -22.52 -38.94
CA LEU A 5 39.95 -23.80 -38.36
C LEU A 5 38.48 -23.71 -37.94
N PHE A 6 37.75 -24.72 -38.41
CA PHE A 6 36.32 -24.96 -38.34
C PHE A 6 36.06 -26.07 -37.30
N LEU A 7 34.78 -26.27 -36.97
CA LEU A 7 34.14 -27.40 -36.24
C LEU A 7 33.94 -27.17 -34.72
N GLY A 8 32.75 -27.38 -34.15
CA GLY A 8 31.54 -27.94 -34.73
C GLY A 8 30.28 -27.74 -33.87
N SER A 9 29.19 -27.58 -34.60
CA SER A 9 27.80 -27.94 -34.37
C SER A 9 27.51 -28.95 -33.26
N ALA A 10 26.52 -28.64 -32.41
CA ALA A 10 25.47 -29.58 -32.03
C ALA A 10 24.20 -28.81 -31.67
N ALA A 11 23.26 -28.78 -32.62
CA ALA A 11 21.86 -28.46 -32.38
C ALA A 11 21.20 -29.66 -31.69
N LEU A 12 20.32 -29.41 -30.72
CA LEU A 12 19.39 -30.43 -30.25
C LEU A 12 17.96 -29.90 -30.44
N VAL A 13 17.32 -30.55 -31.39
CA VAL A 13 15.98 -30.32 -31.92
C VAL A 13 14.95 -30.97 -30.99
N LEU A 14 13.90 -30.19 -30.75
CA LEU A 14 12.52 -30.55 -30.43
C LEU A 14 12.17 -32.05 -30.51
N TRP A 15 11.65 -32.59 -29.40
CA TRP A 15 10.75 -33.74 -29.42
C TRP A 15 9.32 -33.23 -29.21
N ALA A 16 8.60 -33.10 -30.33
CA ALA A 16 7.15 -33.11 -30.36
C ALA A 16 6.73 -34.49 -30.87
N SER A 17 5.90 -35.21 -30.11
CA SER A 17 5.24 -36.42 -30.62
C SER A 17 3.90 -36.05 -31.28
N PRO A 18 3.54 -36.68 -32.40
CA PRO A 18 2.41 -36.29 -33.24
C PRO A 18 1.13 -37.01 -32.84
N ALA A 19 -0.01 -36.32 -32.96
CA ALA A 19 -1.31 -36.96 -33.08
C ALA A 19 -1.64 -37.18 -34.57
N ARG A 20 -1.74 -38.46 -34.99
CA ARG A 20 -2.50 -38.92 -36.16
C ARG A 20 -3.90 -39.33 -35.65
N GLY A 21 -5.02 -39.19 -36.36
CA GLY A 21 -5.30 -38.75 -37.72
C GLY A 21 -6.83 -38.61 -37.94
N ALA A 22 -7.21 -38.10 -39.11
CA ALA A 22 -8.55 -38.18 -39.71
C ALA A 22 -8.94 -39.67 -39.97
N ASP A 23 -10.19 -40.10 -40.05
CA ASP A 23 -11.33 -39.70 -40.92
C ASP A 23 -12.56 -40.62 -40.55
N PRO A 24 -13.68 -40.74 -41.30
CA PRO A 24 -14.76 -39.81 -41.67
C PRO A 24 -16.19 -40.30 -41.25
N GLY A 25 -17.19 -39.40 -41.33
CA GLY A 25 -18.57 -39.73 -41.74
C GLY A 25 -19.53 -40.45 -40.76
N TYR A 26 -20.53 -39.72 -40.26
CA TYR A 26 -21.87 -40.29 -40.03
C TYR A 26 -22.94 -39.17 -40.10
N ASP A 27 -23.81 -39.26 -41.10
CA ASP A 27 -25.04 -38.48 -41.23
C ASP A 27 -26.14 -39.06 -40.33
N GLY A 28 -26.73 -38.24 -39.47
CA GLY A 28 -27.85 -38.61 -38.59
C GLY A 28 -28.48 -37.37 -37.91
N PRO A 29 -29.78 -37.40 -37.60
CA PRO A 29 -30.66 -36.23 -37.70
C PRO A 29 -30.51 -35.21 -36.56
N LEU A 30 -30.71 -33.94 -36.92
CA LEU A 30 -30.75 -32.77 -36.03
C LEU A 30 -31.80 -32.94 -34.91
N VAL A 31 -31.31 -33.05 -33.67
CA VAL A 31 -32.12 -32.85 -32.45
C VAL A 31 -31.80 -31.45 -31.91
N PRO A 32 -32.78 -30.54 -31.79
CA PRO A 32 -32.56 -29.25 -31.15
C PRO A 32 -32.75 -29.38 -29.63
N GLY A 33 -31.69 -29.14 -28.86
CA GLY A 33 -31.82 -28.91 -27.42
C GLY A 33 -30.82 -29.68 -26.55
N ALA A 34 -29.60 -29.16 -26.46
CA ALA A 34 -28.77 -29.17 -25.26
C ALA A 34 -27.53 -28.33 -25.59
N SER A 35 -27.44 -27.12 -25.03
CA SER A 35 -26.16 -26.40 -24.98
C SER A 35 -25.20 -27.24 -24.16
N VAL A 36 -24.32 -27.96 -24.84
CA VAL A 36 -23.14 -28.57 -24.23
C VAL A 36 -22.31 -27.41 -23.72
N GLU A 37 -22.35 -27.16 -22.41
CA GLU A 37 -21.37 -26.32 -21.73
C GLU A 37 -20.00 -26.86 -22.15
N SER A 38 -19.25 -26.04 -22.89
CA SER A 38 -17.84 -26.33 -23.14
C SER A 38 -17.19 -26.52 -21.77
N PRO A 39 -16.42 -27.60 -21.53
CA PRO A 39 -15.73 -27.77 -20.27
C PRO A 39 -14.90 -26.49 -20.04
N ALA A 40 -15.21 -25.79 -18.95
CA ALA A 40 -14.49 -24.60 -18.55
C ALA A 40 -13.00 -24.96 -18.57
N VAL A 41 -12.25 -24.32 -19.45
CA VAL A 41 -10.78 -24.38 -19.41
C VAL A 41 -10.41 -24.05 -17.97
N PRO A 42 -9.65 -24.89 -17.25
CA PRO A 42 -9.27 -24.60 -15.89
C PRO A 42 -8.54 -23.26 -15.89
N THR A 43 -9.22 -22.23 -15.42
CA THR A 43 -8.64 -20.91 -15.20
C THR A 43 -7.57 -21.10 -14.15
N VAL A 44 -6.31 -20.99 -14.56
CA VAL A 44 -5.18 -21.02 -13.63
C VAL A 44 -5.46 -19.96 -12.56
N PRO A 45 -5.49 -20.31 -11.27
CA PRO A 45 -5.78 -19.36 -10.21
C PRO A 45 -4.75 -18.24 -10.24
N ASP A 46 -5.22 -16.99 -10.14
CA ASP A 46 -4.37 -15.80 -10.19
C ASP A 46 -3.71 -15.54 -8.83
N THR A 47 -2.65 -16.30 -8.55
CA THR A 47 -1.86 -16.25 -7.31
C THR A 47 -0.65 -15.34 -7.46
N ALA A 48 -0.07 -14.91 -6.33
CA ALA A 48 1.06 -13.98 -6.29
C ALA A 48 2.27 -14.41 -7.15
N GLY A 49 2.50 -15.71 -7.27
CA GLY A 49 3.62 -16.33 -7.98
C GLY A 49 3.35 -16.60 -9.45
N THR A 50 2.08 -16.60 -9.90
CA THR A 50 1.70 -17.06 -11.25
C THR A 50 2.42 -16.25 -12.35
N HIS A 51 2.41 -14.91 -12.24
CA HIS A 51 3.02 -14.01 -13.23
C HIS A 51 4.27 -13.28 -12.72
N LEU A 52 4.77 -13.60 -11.52
CA LEU A 52 5.88 -12.88 -10.88
C LEU A 52 7.12 -12.79 -11.77
N ARG A 53 7.45 -13.85 -12.51
CA ARG A 53 8.61 -13.85 -13.42
C ARG A 53 8.47 -12.79 -14.50
N GLU A 54 7.30 -12.66 -15.10
CA GLU A 54 7.01 -11.71 -16.18
C GLU A 54 7.02 -10.27 -15.63
N VAL A 55 6.39 -10.06 -14.46
CA VAL A 55 6.41 -8.79 -13.73
C VAL A 55 7.84 -8.35 -13.42
N TRP A 56 8.66 -9.26 -12.90
CA TRP A 56 10.05 -8.95 -12.55
C TRP A 56 10.89 -8.66 -13.79
N MET A 57 10.71 -9.41 -14.88
CA MET A 57 11.37 -9.10 -16.15
C MET A 57 11.01 -7.70 -16.65
N LYS A 58 9.75 -7.30 -16.53
CA LYS A 58 9.29 -5.96 -16.91
C LYS A 58 9.89 -4.87 -16.01
N ALA A 59 9.99 -5.09 -14.70
CA ALA A 59 10.72 -4.19 -13.80
C ALA A 59 12.20 -4.05 -14.19
N ARG A 60 12.83 -5.16 -14.59
CA ARG A 60 14.25 -5.21 -14.99
C ARG A 60 14.55 -4.55 -16.34
N THR A 61 13.54 -4.27 -17.17
CA THR A 61 13.74 -3.44 -18.38
C THR A 61 14.14 -2.01 -18.02
N LYS A 62 13.61 -1.49 -16.91
CA LYS A 62 13.92 -0.15 -16.39
C LYS A 62 15.16 -0.16 -15.50
N HIS A 63 15.28 -1.13 -14.60
CA HIS A 63 16.40 -1.27 -13.68
C HIS A 63 16.91 -2.71 -13.67
N ARG A 64 18.02 -3.00 -14.38
CA ARG A 64 18.53 -4.37 -14.57
C ARG A 64 18.84 -5.12 -13.28
N ASP A 65 19.09 -4.38 -12.20
CA ASP A 65 19.43 -4.82 -10.85
C ASP A 65 18.24 -4.79 -9.87
N ALA A 66 17.00 -4.63 -10.36
CA ALA A 66 15.81 -4.63 -9.52
C ALA A 66 15.68 -5.92 -8.70
N LEU A 67 15.54 -5.76 -7.38
CA LEU A 67 15.34 -6.81 -6.37
C LEU A 67 13.92 -6.73 -5.83
N LEU A 68 13.23 -7.87 -5.70
CA LEU A 68 11.89 -7.90 -5.11
C LEU A 68 11.95 -7.53 -3.62
N ILE A 69 11.05 -6.66 -3.16
CA ILE A 69 10.94 -6.20 -1.78
C ILE A 69 9.66 -6.72 -1.13
N SER A 70 8.54 -6.60 -1.82
CA SER A 70 7.25 -7.03 -1.29
C SER A 70 6.25 -7.39 -2.37
N ILE A 71 5.28 -8.23 -2.00
CA ILE A 71 4.08 -8.52 -2.78
C ILE A 71 2.87 -8.25 -1.90
N SER A 72 1.79 -7.66 -2.44
CA SER A 72 0.54 -7.52 -1.68
C SER A 72 -0.70 -7.54 -2.55
N ALA A 73 -1.78 -8.14 -2.06
CA ALA A 73 -3.10 -8.02 -2.66
C ALA A 73 -4.23 -8.37 -1.69
N ARG A 74 -5.47 -8.03 -2.08
CA ARG A 74 -6.69 -8.56 -1.49
C ARG A 74 -7.10 -9.83 -2.22
N THR A 75 -7.21 -10.92 -1.46
CA THR A 75 -7.48 -12.25 -2.01
C THR A 75 -8.75 -12.88 -1.44
N GLN A 76 -9.27 -13.87 -2.16
CA GLN A 76 -10.31 -14.76 -1.66
C GLN A 76 -9.72 -15.84 -0.74
N THR A 77 -10.57 -16.70 -0.21
CA THR A 77 -10.21 -17.81 0.69
C THR A 77 -9.28 -18.84 0.06
N ASP A 78 -9.19 -18.87 -1.27
CA ASP A 78 -8.31 -19.75 -2.04
C ASP A 78 -6.97 -19.08 -2.40
N GLY A 79 -6.75 -17.83 -2.00
CA GLY A 79 -5.52 -17.09 -2.27
C GLY A 79 -5.49 -16.42 -3.65
N THR A 80 -6.59 -16.47 -4.42
CA THR A 80 -6.74 -15.76 -5.70
C THR A 80 -7.05 -14.29 -5.47
N VAL A 81 -6.47 -13.41 -6.30
CA VAL A 81 -6.77 -11.97 -6.23
C VAL A 81 -8.13 -11.65 -6.86
N LEU A 82 -8.90 -10.77 -6.21
CA LEU A 82 -10.11 -10.18 -6.80
C LEU A 82 -9.72 -9.03 -7.71
N CYS A 83 -9.26 -9.34 -8.91
CA CYS A 83 -8.58 -8.37 -9.76
C CYS A 83 -9.41 -7.88 -10.96
N ASP A 84 -9.07 -6.70 -11.49
CA ASP A 84 -9.63 -6.13 -12.72
C ASP A 84 -8.47 -5.84 -13.69
N PRO A 85 -8.36 -6.57 -14.82
CA PRO A 85 -7.23 -6.42 -15.74
C PRO A 85 -7.11 -5.01 -16.35
N LYS A 86 -8.20 -4.23 -16.36
CA LYS A 86 -8.16 -2.84 -16.85
C LYS A 86 -7.54 -1.88 -15.83
N GLU A 87 -7.45 -2.30 -14.57
CA GLU A 87 -7.06 -1.51 -13.42
C GLU A 87 -6.18 -2.35 -12.46
N PRO A 88 -5.06 -2.92 -12.93
CA PRO A 88 -4.26 -3.89 -12.15
C PRO A 88 -3.67 -3.27 -10.88
N PHE A 89 -3.34 -1.97 -10.91
CA PHE A 89 -2.91 -1.25 -9.70
C PHE A 89 -4.03 -1.08 -8.69
N GLN A 90 -5.28 -1.03 -9.16
CA GLN A 90 -6.45 -0.82 -8.32
C GLN A 90 -6.90 -2.12 -7.66
N LYS A 91 -6.92 -3.19 -8.46
CA LYS A 91 -7.46 -4.49 -8.11
C LYS A 91 -6.53 -5.53 -8.73
N GLY A 92 -5.43 -5.85 -8.08
CA GLY A 92 -4.43 -6.78 -8.60
C GLY A 92 -3.32 -7.03 -7.60
N TRP A 93 -2.37 -7.88 -7.98
CA TRP A 93 -1.13 -8.09 -7.25
C TRP A 93 -0.22 -6.89 -7.40
N LEU A 94 0.19 -6.32 -6.27
CA LEU A 94 1.18 -5.24 -6.24
C LEU A 94 2.54 -5.81 -5.91
N TYR A 95 3.55 -5.42 -6.69
CA TYR A 95 4.93 -5.83 -6.51
C TYR A 95 5.81 -4.61 -6.37
N THR A 96 6.62 -4.58 -5.32
CA THR A 96 7.60 -3.53 -5.10
C THR A 96 8.98 -4.10 -5.32
N PHE A 97 9.77 -3.42 -6.15
CA PHE A 97 11.17 -3.73 -6.41
C PHE A 97 12.08 -2.57 -6.00
N PHE A 98 13.34 -2.85 -5.70
CA PHE A 98 14.37 -1.87 -5.42
C PHE A 98 15.58 -2.06 -6.34
N SER A 99 16.09 -0.99 -6.93
CA SER A 99 17.33 -0.94 -7.70
C SER A 99 18.45 -0.33 -6.84
N PRO A 100 19.41 -1.14 -6.34
CA PRO A 100 20.51 -0.63 -5.54
C PRO A 100 21.39 0.38 -6.28
N LYS A 101 21.61 0.20 -7.59
CA LYS A 101 22.44 1.10 -8.40
C LYS A 101 21.77 2.43 -8.67
N ALA A 102 20.48 2.41 -9.00
CA ALA A 102 19.73 3.65 -9.23
C ALA A 102 19.22 4.27 -7.93
N THR A 103 19.34 3.55 -6.81
CA THR A 103 18.76 3.91 -5.51
C THR A 103 17.25 4.17 -5.60
N ASP A 104 16.56 3.50 -6.53
CA ASP A 104 15.16 3.76 -6.87
C ASP A 104 14.29 2.55 -6.54
N PHE A 105 13.03 2.79 -6.17
CA PHE A 105 12.02 1.75 -6.06
C PHE A 105 11.17 1.71 -7.34
N VAL A 106 10.57 0.56 -7.61
CA VAL A 106 9.71 0.37 -8.77
C VAL A 106 8.49 -0.42 -8.33
N MET A 107 7.32 0.16 -8.56
CA MET A 107 6.07 -0.54 -8.34
C MET A 107 5.54 -1.08 -9.67
N MET A 108 5.15 -2.34 -9.63
CA MET A 108 4.44 -3.02 -10.69
C MET A 108 3.11 -3.50 -10.14
N ALA A 109 2.15 -3.68 -11.02
CA ALA A 109 0.93 -4.39 -10.70
C ALA A 109 0.63 -5.44 -11.75
N GLU A 110 -0.11 -6.46 -11.37
CA GLU A 110 -0.51 -7.53 -12.28
C GLU A 110 -1.89 -8.07 -11.91
N CYS A 111 -2.65 -8.44 -12.93
CA CYS A 111 -3.93 -9.12 -12.81
C CYS A 111 -4.17 -9.95 -14.07
N GLN A 112 -4.33 -11.27 -13.94
CA GLN A 112 -4.60 -12.20 -15.03
C GLN A 112 -3.63 -12.05 -16.23
N GLY A 113 -2.35 -11.80 -15.95
CA GLY A 113 -1.29 -11.57 -16.92
C GLY A 113 -1.20 -10.12 -17.43
N GLU A 114 -2.15 -9.25 -17.13
CA GLU A 114 -2.09 -7.83 -17.49
C GLU A 114 -1.20 -7.06 -16.50
N ILE A 115 0.02 -6.75 -16.95
CA ILE A 115 1.03 -6.09 -16.10
C ILE A 115 1.00 -4.57 -16.26
N GLY A 116 0.59 -3.88 -15.21
CA GLY A 116 0.69 -2.43 -15.03
C GLY A 116 2.08 -1.98 -14.53
N GLY A 117 2.53 -0.81 -14.98
CA GLY A 117 3.82 -0.20 -14.60
C GLY A 117 4.88 -0.33 -15.69
N PRO A 118 6.17 -0.04 -15.41
CA PRO A 118 6.74 0.33 -14.11
C PRO A 118 6.41 1.76 -13.68
N LEU A 119 5.83 1.90 -12.49
CA LEU A 119 5.75 3.19 -11.83
C LEU A 119 7.05 3.42 -11.06
N LYS A 120 7.70 4.56 -11.31
CA LYS A 120 8.89 4.93 -10.55
C LYS A 120 8.44 5.27 -9.14
N GLU A 121 9.02 4.60 -8.16
CA GLU A 121 8.99 4.98 -6.76
C GLU A 121 10.37 5.60 -6.45
N PHE A 122 10.37 6.78 -5.85
CA PHE A 122 11.50 7.73 -5.90
C PHE A 122 12.78 7.24 -5.18
N VAL A 123 13.85 8.03 -5.36
CA VAL A 123 15.22 7.78 -4.90
C VAL A 123 15.28 7.64 -3.36
N SER A 124 15.58 6.46 -2.85
CA SER A 124 15.99 6.22 -1.46
C SER A 124 17.50 6.20 -1.37
N LYS A 125 18.10 7.15 -0.66
CA LYS A 125 19.55 7.09 -0.36
C LYS A 125 19.91 6.08 0.75
N ASP A 126 18.92 5.36 1.28
CA ASP A 126 19.16 4.37 2.33
C ASP A 126 19.69 3.06 1.75
N ALA A 127 21.00 2.83 1.93
CA ALA A 127 21.67 1.56 1.60
C ALA A 127 21.08 0.36 2.36
N GLY A 128 20.28 0.60 3.41
CA GLY A 128 19.56 -0.40 4.18
C GLY A 128 18.39 -1.07 3.44
N ALA A 129 18.02 -0.63 2.22
CA ALA A 129 16.97 -1.29 1.45
C ALA A 129 17.33 -2.73 1.00
N LEU A 130 18.63 -3.01 0.80
CA LEU A 130 19.13 -4.31 0.34
C LEU A 130 18.76 -5.48 1.27
N LYS A 131 18.83 -5.29 2.59
CA LYS A 131 18.49 -6.33 3.58
C LYS A 131 17.02 -6.76 3.51
N TRP A 132 16.16 -5.90 2.97
CA TRP A 132 14.71 -6.14 2.86
C TRP A 132 14.30 -6.90 1.60
N SER A 133 15.25 -7.24 0.72
CA SER A 133 14.94 -8.00 -0.48
C SER A 133 14.46 -9.42 -0.18
N VAL A 134 13.33 -9.78 -0.78
CA VAL A 134 12.82 -11.14 -0.81
C VAL A 134 13.47 -11.85 -1.99
N SER A 135 14.18 -12.95 -1.71
CA SER A 135 14.90 -13.72 -2.71
C SER A 135 14.76 -15.22 -2.43
N GLY A 136 14.97 -16.02 -3.47
CA GLY A 136 14.86 -17.48 -3.38
C GLY A 136 13.44 -17.99 -3.63
N LYS A 137 13.23 -19.26 -3.28
CA LYS A 137 11.92 -19.91 -3.35
C LYS A 137 11.12 -19.53 -2.11
N PHE A 138 9.91 -19.05 -2.32
CA PHE A 138 8.95 -18.78 -1.26
C PHE A 138 7.58 -19.36 -1.61
N LEU A 139 6.76 -19.57 -0.59
CA LEU A 139 5.40 -20.06 -0.66
C LEU A 139 4.53 -19.07 -1.45
N ASP A 140 3.69 -19.57 -2.36
CA ASP A 140 2.74 -18.75 -3.10
C ASP A 140 1.43 -18.54 -2.29
N SER A 141 0.58 -17.59 -2.70
CA SER A 141 -0.59 -17.14 -1.93
C SER A 141 -1.63 -18.24 -1.67
N ASP A 142 -1.81 -19.19 -2.58
CA ASP A 142 -2.63 -20.39 -2.39
C ASP A 142 -2.02 -21.34 -1.35
N GLY A 143 -0.70 -21.51 -1.39
CA GLY A 143 0.06 -22.25 -0.39
C GLY A 143 -0.09 -21.67 1.01
N VAL A 144 -0.10 -20.33 1.14
CA VAL A 144 -0.38 -19.63 2.40
C VAL A 144 -1.76 -20.00 2.95
N MET A 145 -2.79 -20.03 2.10
CA MET A 145 -4.13 -20.46 2.51
C MET A 145 -4.15 -21.92 2.94
N GLY A 146 -3.39 -22.78 2.26
CA GLY A 146 -3.18 -24.18 2.64
C GLY A 146 -2.59 -24.33 4.04
N VAL A 147 -1.60 -23.51 4.40
CA VAL A 147 -0.99 -23.51 5.74
C VAL A 147 -2.01 -23.09 6.79
N LEU A 148 -2.77 -22.02 6.56
CA LEU A 148 -3.81 -21.57 7.50
C LEU A 148 -4.84 -22.67 7.76
N LYS A 149 -5.37 -23.27 6.68
CA LYS A 149 -6.34 -24.36 6.75
C LYS A 149 -5.79 -25.57 7.50
N LYS A 150 -4.54 -25.98 7.23
CA LYS A 150 -3.88 -27.10 7.92
C LYS A 150 -3.74 -26.88 9.42
N ASN A 151 -3.61 -25.63 9.86
CA ASN A 151 -3.48 -25.26 11.28
C ASN A 151 -4.83 -24.91 11.92
N GLY A 152 -5.96 -25.22 11.27
CA GLY A 152 -7.29 -24.97 11.82
C GLY A 152 -7.65 -23.48 11.93
N ILE A 153 -6.93 -22.60 11.24
CA ILE A 153 -7.25 -21.18 11.19
C ILE A 153 -8.37 -21.00 10.17
N SER A 154 -9.49 -20.44 10.62
CA SER A 154 -10.65 -20.26 9.75
C SER A 154 -10.37 -19.26 8.65
N LEU A 155 -10.76 -19.63 7.44
CA LEU A 155 -10.79 -18.76 6.28
C LEU A 155 -12.22 -18.25 6.02
N ASP A 156 -13.15 -18.39 6.96
CA ASP A 156 -14.48 -17.77 6.82
C ASP A 156 -14.43 -16.32 7.37
N PRO A 157 -14.59 -15.29 6.53
CA PRO A 157 -14.64 -13.90 6.98
C PRO A 157 -15.71 -13.61 8.05
N ARG A 158 -16.77 -14.44 8.12
CA ARG A 158 -17.86 -14.31 9.09
C ARG A 158 -17.40 -14.57 10.52
N GLU A 159 -16.42 -15.46 10.72
CA GLU A 159 -15.86 -15.74 12.04
C GLU A 159 -15.08 -14.56 12.63
N TYR A 160 -14.76 -13.56 11.80
CA TYR A 160 -13.99 -12.38 12.17
C TYR A 160 -14.87 -11.11 12.26
N GLY A 161 -16.20 -11.27 12.30
CA GLY A 161 -17.15 -10.16 12.44
C GLY A 161 -17.33 -9.30 11.19
N GLY A 162 -16.87 -9.78 10.03
CA GLY A 162 -16.97 -9.11 8.73
C GLY A 162 -17.97 -9.76 7.77
N GLY A 163 -18.40 -9.01 6.75
CA GLY A 163 -19.15 -9.52 5.60
C GLY A 163 -18.25 -10.26 4.60
N LYS A 164 -18.44 -10.06 3.29
CA LYS A 164 -17.58 -10.62 2.20
C LYS A 164 -16.17 -9.99 2.16
N THR A 165 -15.48 -9.89 3.29
CA THR A 165 -14.22 -9.15 3.37
C THR A 165 -13.09 -10.03 2.83
N PRO A 166 -12.31 -9.57 1.81
CA PRO A 166 -11.16 -10.32 1.31
C PRO A 166 -10.01 -10.31 2.33
N PHE A 167 -9.12 -11.31 2.23
CA PHE A 167 -7.89 -11.41 3.01
C PHE A 167 -6.86 -10.45 2.42
N LEU A 168 -6.29 -9.56 3.23
CA LEU A 168 -5.11 -8.82 2.78
C LEU A 168 -3.88 -9.70 3.03
N LEU A 169 -3.20 -10.07 1.95
CA LEU A 169 -1.95 -10.82 1.97
C LEU A 169 -0.81 -9.89 1.63
N THR A 170 0.26 -9.95 2.42
CA THR A 170 1.49 -9.18 2.17
C THR A 170 2.71 -10.07 2.42
N LEU A 171 3.56 -10.25 1.41
CA LEU A 171 4.88 -10.87 1.54
C LEU A 171 5.94 -9.79 1.71
N TYR A 172 6.79 -9.91 2.73
CA TYR A 172 7.96 -9.06 2.94
C TYR A 172 8.94 -9.71 3.93
N ARG A 173 10.12 -9.11 4.12
CA ARG A 173 11.05 -9.49 5.20
C ARG A 173 10.74 -8.80 6.52
N LEU A 174 10.61 -9.58 7.58
CA LEU A 174 10.24 -9.08 8.92
C LEU A 174 11.29 -8.09 9.46
N SER A 175 10.90 -6.82 9.60
CA SER A 175 11.76 -5.71 10.04
C SER A 175 11.84 -5.54 11.57
N ASP A 176 11.75 -6.64 12.31
CA ASP A 176 11.87 -6.62 13.77
C ASP A 176 13.35 -6.77 14.18
N PRO A 177 13.93 -5.83 14.97
CA PRO A 177 15.35 -5.84 15.35
C PRO A 177 15.79 -7.09 16.10
N ARG A 178 14.84 -7.83 16.68
CA ARG A 178 15.13 -9.11 17.36
C ARG A 178 15.53 -10.20 16.37
N PHE A 179 15.15 -10.06 15.10
CA PHE A 179 15.47 -11.01 14.05
C PHE A 179 16.62 -10.48 13.20
N GLU A 180 17.84 -10.87 13.52
CA GLU A 180 19.05 -10.47 12.79
C GLU A 180 18.98 -10.84 11.30
N ALA A 181 18.38 -11.99 10.98
CA ALA A 181 18.25 -12.50 9.62
C ALA A 181 17.06 -11.94 8.81
N HIS A 182 16.16 -11.18 9.45
CA HIS A 182 14.96 -10.60 8.82
C HIS A 182 14.18 -11.60 7.93
N PRO A 183 13.56 -12.64 8.49
CA PRO A 183 12.97 -13.72 7.71
C PRO A 183 11.84 -13.23 6.79
N PRO A 184 11.71 -13.80 5.58
CA PRO A 184 10.57 -13.52 4.71
C PRO A 184 9.30 -14.18 5.27
N VAL A 185 8.24 -13.40 5.41
CA VAL A 185 6.97 -13.84 5.97
C VAL A 185 5.81 -13.35 5.12
N TRP A 186 4.77 -14.17 5.03
CA TRP A 186 3.45 -13.75 4.61
C TRP A 186 2.65 -13.28 5.80
N THR A 187 2.14 -12.06 5.72
CA THR A 187 1.20 -11.49 6.66
C THR A 187 -0.20 -11.60 6.08
N VAL A 188 -1.10 -12.24 6.81
CA VAL A 188 -2.51 -12.42 6.44
C VAL A 188 -3.38 -11.67 7.43
N VAL A 189 -4.03 -10.61 6.97
CA VAL A 189 -4.92 -9.78 7.79
C VAL A 189 -6.37 -10.12 7.49
N VAL A 190 -7.12 -10.49 8.54
CA VAL A 190 -8.53 -10.88 8.49
C VAL A 190 -9.29 -10.14 9.59
N GLY A 191 -10.07 -9.14 9.21
CA GLY A 191 -10.73 -8.25 10.17
C GLY A 191 -9.72 -7.58 11.10
N ALA A 192 -9.80 -7.88 12.40
CA ALA A 192 -8.86 -7.38 13.40
C ALA A 192 -7.70 -8.34 13.74
N LYS A 193 -7.68 -9.55 13.17
CA LYS A 193 -6.61 -10.53 13.42
C LYS A 193 -5.55 -10.48 12.34
N THR A 194 -4.33 -10.85 12.71
CA THR A 194 -3.23 -11.01 11.78
C THR A 194 -2.54 -12.33 12.06
N HIS A 195 -2.25 -13.07 10.99
CA HIS A 195 -1.51 -14.31 11.01
C HIS A 195 -0.21 -14.13 10.24
N LEU A 196 0.89 -14.69 10.76
CA LEU A 196 2.19 -14.70 10.10
C LEU A 196 2.51 -16.12 9.67
N ILE A 197 2.83 -16.28 8.39
CA ILE A 197 3.20 -17.55 7.77
C ILE A 197 4.66 -17.43 7.33
N ASP A 198 5.48 -18.40 7.70
CA ASP A 198 6.86 -18.49 7.23
C ASP A 198 6.84 -18.76 5.73
N ALA A 199 7.37 -17.82 4.94
CA ALA A 199 7.31 -17.90 3.49
C ALA A 199 8.27 -18.95 2.91
N VAL A 200 9.16 -19.56 3.70
CA VAL A 200 10.16 -20.55 3.23
C VAL A 200 9.85 -21.95 3.76
N ASN A 201 9.28 -22.05 4.96
CA ASN A 201 9.11 -23.32 5.67
C ASN A 201 7.69 -23.91 5.62
N ASP A 202 6.77 -23.31 4.88
CA ASP A 202 5.39 -23.79 4.68
C ASP A 202 4.64 -24.07 6.00
N GLU A 203 4.81 -23.19 6.99
CA GLU A 203 4.17 -23.30 8.30
C GLU A 203 3.82 -21.93 8.90
N VAL A 204 3.01 -21.95 9.96
CA VAL A 204 2.81 -20.74 10.79
C VAL A 204 4.17 -20.30 11.32
N PHE A 205 4.44 -19.00 11.25
CA PHE A 205 5.72 -18.43 11.63
C PHE A 205 6.03 -18.69 13.10
N LYS A 206 7.19 -19.29 13.38
CA LYS A 206 7.69 -19.62 14.73
C LYS A 206 8.94 -18.82 15.04
N PRO A 207 8.85 -17.77 15.88
CA PRO A 207 9.98 -16.93 16.28
C PRO A 207 11.16 -17.72 16.87
N GLU A 208 10.88 -18.84 17.52
CA GLU A 208 11.85 -19.64 18.27
C GLU A 208 12.92 -20.22 17.35
N ARG A 209 12.60 -20.44 16.07
CA ARG A 209 13.57 -20.87 15.05
C ARG A 209 14.70 -19.85 14.84
N PHE A 210 14.45 -18.60 15.19
CA PHE A 210 15.39 -17.49 15.09
C PHE A 210 15.97 -17.11 16.46
N GLY A 211 15.77 -17.95 17.49
CA GLY A 211 16.25 -17.67 18.84
C GLY A 211 15.47 -16.57 19.56
N VAL A 212 14.31 -16.18 19.05
CA VAL A 212 13.43 -15.18 19.65
C VAL A 212 12.27 -15.89 20.34
N SER A 213 12.01 -15.57 21.61
CA SER A 213 10.78 -15.98 22.30
C SER A 213 9.85 -14.78 22.33
N LEU A 214 8.64 -14.93 21.78
CA LEU A 214 7.61 -13.89 21.75
C LEU A 214 6.36 -14.42 22.42
N ASP A 215 5.74 -13.61 23.27
CA ASP A 215 4.39 -13.89 23.73
C ASP A 215 3.42 -13.71 22.55
N GLU A 216 2.40 -14.56 22.41
CA GLU A 216 1.50 -14.58 21.23
C GLU A 216 0.82 -13.20 20.99
N THR A 217 0.64 -12.43 22.05
CA THR A 217 0.12 -11.07 22.02
C THR A 217 1.07 -10.06 21.36
N GLU A 218 2.40 -10.26 21.40
CA GLU A 218 3.38 -9.36 20.80
C GLU A 218 3.45 -9.47 19.27
N LEU A 219 3.32 -10.67 18.70
CA LEU A 219 3.23 -10.87 17.24
C LEU A 219 1.91 -10.38 16.66
N SER A 220 0.83 -10.46 17.44
CA SER A 220 -0.50 -9.95 17.05
C SER A 220 -0.52 -8.42 16.90
N SER A 221 0.48 -7.71 17.42
CA SER A 221 0.70 -6.28 17.17
C SER A 221 1.34 -6.02 15.79
N SER A 222 0.82 -6.68 14.75
CA SER A 222 1.20 -6.51 13.34
C SER A 222 1.09 -5.06 12.86
N THR A 223 0.22 -4.27 13.48
CA THR A 223 0.11 -2.83 13.26
C THR A 223 1.42 -2.10 13.54
N ALA A 224 2.28 -2.59 14.45
CA ALA A 224 3.61 -2.01 14.73
C ALA A 224 4.68 -2.50 13.74
N GLN A 225 4.58 -3.73 13.22
CA GLN A 225 5.55 -4.32 12.30
C GLN A 225 5.30 -3.95 10.83
N VAL A 226 4.04 -3.93 10.36
CA VAL A 226 3.65 -3.36 9.06
C VAL A 226 3.85 -1.84 9.08
N SER A 227 3.53 -1.18 10.21
CA SER A 227 3.93 0.21 10.45
C SER A 227 5.43 0.41 10.33
N LYS A 228 6.27 -0.53 10.76
CA LYS A 228 7.73 -0.40 10.72
C LYS A 228 8.27 -0.64 9.30
N ALA A 229 7.68 -1.57 8.56
CA ALA A 229 7.96 -1.77 7.14
C ALA A 229 7.49 -0.59 6.26
N LEU A 230 6.34 0.01 6.57
CA LEU A 230 5.84 1.23 5.90
C LEU A 230 6.55 2.51 6.38
N ASN A 231 6.97 2.58 7.65
CA ASN A 231 7.87 3.65 8.14
C ASN A 231 9.24 3.61 7.42
N LEU A 232 9.61 2.47 6.83
CA LEU A 232 10.79 2.28 6.00
C LEU A 232 10.48 2.44 4.50
N ARG A 233 9.22 2.74 4.12
CA ARG A 233 8.90 3.12 2.76
C ARG A 233 9.70 4.39 2.44
N PRO A 234 10.50 4.39 1.37
CA PRO A 234 11.26 5.55 0.98
C PRO A 234 10.35 6.74 0.78
N LYS A 235 10.57 7.77 1.59
CA LYS A 235 9.91 9.05 1.42
C LYS A 235 10.61 9.73 0.25
N ARG A 236 9.83 10.21 -0.72
CA ARG A 236 10.35 10.91 -1.90
C ARG A 236 11.13 12.15 -1.43
N ASP A 237 12.36 12.33 -1.93
CA ASP A 237 13.09 13.59 -1.76
C ASP A 237 12.25 14.75 -2.33
N GLY A 238 12.04 15.80 -1.52
CA GLY A 238 11.13 16.90 -1.88
C GLY A 238 9.64 16.62 -1.62
N VAL A 239 9.29 15.60 -0.83
CA VAL A 239 7.96 15.49 -0.20
C VAL A 239 7.90 16.51 0.93
N PHE A 240 7.30 17.65 0.63
CA PHE A 240 6.91 18.62 1.64
C PHE A 240 5.72 18.02 2.39
N THR A 241 5.97 17.42 3.56
CA THR A 241 4.92 16.99 4.48
C THR A 241 4.44 18.16 5.32
N ALA A 242 3.29 18.00 5.97
CA ALA A 242 2.74 19.05 6.83
C ALA A 242 3.76 19.52 7.88
N LYS A 243 4.47 18.61 8.55
CA LYS A 243 5.46 19.00 9.56
C LYS A 243 6.74 19.59 8.99
N GLN A 244 7.21 19.14 7.83
CA GLN A 244 8.43 19.69 7.23
C GLN A 244 8.30 21.17 6.89
N ASP A 245 7.08 21.63 6.57
CA ASP A 245 6.80 23.03 6.32
C ASP A 245 6.35 23.80 7.56
N LEU A 246 5.82 23.11 8.58
CA LEU A 246 5.27 23.72 9.80
C LEU A 246 6.25 24.67 10.48
N GLU A 247 7.53 24.31 10.66
CA GLU A 247 8.50 25.18 11.34
C GLU A 247 8.75 26.50 10.58
N ARG A 248 8.73 26.47 9.24
CA ARG A 248 8.89 27.68 8.42
C ARG A 248 7.62 28.52 8.47
N VAL A 249 6.46 27.88 8.46
CA VAL A 249 5.15 28.53 8.59
C VAL A 249 4.96 29.18 9.96
N LEU A 250 5.34 28.50 11.05
CA LEU A 250 5.25 29.06 12.39
C LEU A 250 6.17 30.27 12.55
N ARG A 251 7.37 30.26 11.96
CA ARG A 251 8.25 31.43 11.92
C ARG A 251 7.63 32.59 11.15
N TYR A 252 7.09 32.33 9.97
CA TYR A 252 6.36 33.33 9.18
C TYR A 252 5.18 33.92 9.96
N ALA A 253 4.38 33.08 10.60
CA ALA A 253 3.22 33.49 11.39
C ALA A 253 3.62 34.31 12.62
N GLN A 254 4.72 33.98 13.29
CA GLN A 254 5.24 34.79 14.41
C GLN A 254 5.60 36.21 13.97
N GLU A 255 6.14 36.38 12.76
CA GLU A 255 6.55 37.69 12.23
C GLU A 255 5.38 38.49 11.64
N LYS A 256 4.47 37.82 10.93
CA LYS A 256 3.42 38.48 10.13
C LYS A 256 2.05 38.46 10.78
N LEU A 257 1.78 37.45 11.61
CA LEU A 257 0.48 37.16 12.21
C LEU A 257 0.58 37.12 13.74
N PRO A 258 1.04 38.21 14.39
CA PRO A 258 1.25 38.21 15.83
C PRO A 258 -0.05 37.89 16.58
N GLN A 259 0.05 37.10 17.65
CA GLN A 259 -1.08 36.66 18.49
C GLN A 259 -2.08 35.73 17.78
N SER A 260 -1.80 35.29 16.56
CA SER A 260 -2.62 34.29 15.89
C SER A 260 -2.32 32.87 16.39
N SER A 261 -3.29 31.98 16.29
CA SER A 261 -3.19 30.57 16.71
C SER A 261 -3.48 29.64 15.54
N LEU A 262 -2.66 28.62 15.34
CA LEU A 262 -2.88 27.59 14.32
C LEU A 262 -4.12 26.76 14.69
N MET A 263 -5.12 26.74 13.82
CA MET A 263 -6.41 26.08 14.05
C MET A 263 -6.61 24.82 13.20
N ALA A 264 -6.07 24.80 11.99
CA ALA A 264 -6.13 23.64 11.09
C ALA A 264 -4.92 23.59 10.15
N ILE A 265 -4.62 22.39 9.67
CA ILE A 265 -3.68 22.16 8.58
C ILE A 265 -4.41 21.37 7.51
N GLU A 266 -4.40 21.85 6.28
CA GLU A 266 -5.01 21.16 5.13
C GLU A 266 -3.98 21.03 4.02
N GLY A 267 -4.01 19.94 3.27
CA GLY A 267 -3.18 19.80 2.09
C GLY A 267 -3.74 18.80 1.11
N PHE A 268 -3.47 19.05 -0.17
CA PHE A 268 -3.57 18.02 -1.18
C PHE A 268 -2.40 17.07 -1.04
N VAL A 269 -2.66 15.77 -0.95
CA VAL A 269 -1.62 14.79 -0.73
C VAL A 269 -1.60 13.71 -1.80
N ASP A 270 -0.39 13.30 -2.13
CA ASP A 270 -0.13 12.10 -2.91
C ASP A 270 -0.20 10.84 -2.02
N ALA A 271 0.01 9.67 -2.61
CA ALA A 271 0.03 8.41 -1.86
C ALA A 271 1.23 8.25 -0.90
N TRP A 272 2.07 9.27 -0.72
CA TRP A 272 3.23 9.34 0.17
C TRP A 272 2.99 10.38 1.29
N GLY A 273 1.82 11.02 1.31
CA GLY A 273 1.45 12.05 2.27
C GLY A 273 2.15 13.38 2.08
N GLY A 274 2.79 13.58 0.91
CA GLY A 274 3.40 14.84 0.53
C GLY A 274 2.49 15.67 -0.35
N SER A 275 2.68 16.99 -0.30
CA SER A 275 2.02 17.87 -1.26
C SER A 275 2.72 17.83 -2.61
N PRO A 276 2.02 17.58 -3.73
CA PRO A 276 2.66 17.44 -5.04
C PRO A 276 3.17 18.77 -5.59
N CYS A 277 2.64 19.91 -5.11
CA CYS A 277 3.15 21.23 -5.41
C CYS A 277 3.18 21.55 -6.91
N THR A 278 2.18 21.05 -7.65
CA THR A 278 2.10 21.10 -9.12
C THR A 278 1.43 22.35 -9.67
N GLY A 279 0.66 23.07 -8.86
CA GLY A 279 -0.12 24.22 -9.28
C GLY A 279 -0.56 25.12 -8.11
N PRO A 280 -1.25 26.23 -8.40
CA PRO A 280 -1.74 27.15 -7.38
C PRO A 280 -2.74 26.44 -6.46
N GLY A 281 -2.39 26.32 -5.18
CA GLY A 281 -3.21 25.62 -4.18
C GLY A 281 -2.84 24.16 -3.93
N ASP A 282 -1.90 23.57 -4.69
CA ASP A 282 -1.43 22.17 -4.52
C ASP A 282 -0.37 22.02 -3.42
N GLY A 283 -0.45 22.85 -2.38
CA GLY A 283 0.47 22.94 -1.24
C GLY A 283 -0.25 22.71 0.09
N TRP A 284 0.47 22.94 1.18
CA TRP A 284 -0.10 22.96 2.52
C TRP A 284 -0.68 24.32 2.84
N LEU A 285 -1.89 24.32 3.40
CA LEU A 285 -2.59 25.48 3.93
C LEU A 285 -2.63 25.35 5.46
N PHE A 286 -2.18 26.39 6.12
CA PHE A 286 -2.18 26.50 7.57
C PHE A 286 -3.08 27.67 7.96
N TYR A 287 -4.13 27.35 8.71
CA TYR A 287 -5.17 28.30 9.06
C TYR A 287 -4.90 28.88 10.44
N PHE A 288 -4.62 30.18 10.50
CA PHE A 288 -4.34 30.90 11.73
C PHE A 288 -5.53 31.80 12.10
N TYR A 289 -6.14 31.59 13.26
CA TYR A 289 -7.14 32.52 13.77
C TYR A 289 -6.46 33.68 14.49
N SER A 290 -6.81 34.91 14.12
CA SER A 290 -6.31 36.13 14.76
C SER A 290 -7.42 36.79 15.60
N PRO A 291 -7.31 36.78 16.94
CA PRO A 291 -8.30 37.41 17.82
C PRO A 291 -8.47 38.92 17.57
N ARG A 292 -7.41 39.57 17.06
CA ARG A 292 -7.39 41.02 16.79
C ARG A 292 -8.35 41.39 15.67
N ILE A 293 -8.36 40.63 14.58
CA ILE A 293 -9.23 40.88 13.43
C ILE A 293 -10.49 39.99 13.43
N ARG A 294 -10.57 39.03 14.36
CA ARG A 294 -11.65 38.04 14.49
C ARG A 294 -11.89 37.25 13.21
N ASP A 295 -10.81 36.99 12.48
CA ASP A 295 -10.82 36.31 11.20
C ASP A 295 -9.61 35.38 11.08
N TYR A 296 -9.64 34.54 10.05
CA TYR A 296 -8.60 33.60 9.72
C TYR A 296 -7.67 34.14 8.66
N GLU A 297 -6.39 33.95 8.88
CA GLU A 297 -5.35 34.15 7.88
C GLU A 297 -4.80 32.80 7.44
N THR A 298 -4.62 32.64 6.13
CA THR A 298 -4.13 31.39 5.56
C THR A 298 -2.68 31.56 5.13
N VAL A 299 -1.80 30.75 5.70
CA VAL A 299 -0.40 30.65 5.29
C VAL A 299 -0.25 29.41 4.40
N TYR A 300 0.25 29.61 3.20
CA TYR A 300 0.54 28.56 2.24
C TYR A 300 2.02 28.19 2.28
N ALA A 301 2.30 26.89 2.22
CA ALA A 301 3.65 26.36 2.09
C ALA A 301 3.74 25.32 0.97
N CYS A 302 4.76 25.47 0.13
CA CYS A 302 5.01 24.56 -0.98
C CYS A 302 6.38 24.82 -1.61
N ASN A 303 7.17 23.78 -1.90
CA ASN A 303 8.48 23.89 -2.56
C ASN A 303 9.43 24.93 -1.93
N GLY A 304 9.37 25.08 -0.60
CA GLY A 304 10.17 26.05 0.14
C GLY A 304 9.65 27.49 0.18
N TYR A 305 8.61 27.80 -0.59
CA TYR A 305 7.84 29.02 -0.41
C TYR A 305 7.00 28.91 0.87
N VAL A 306 6.94 30.01 1.63
CA VAL A 306 6.01 30.21 2.74
C VAL A 306 5.50 31.65 2.67
N GLY A 307 4.18 31.81 2.63
CA GLY A 307 3.58 33.13 2.50
C GLY A 307 2.05 33.09 2.50
N PRO A 308 1.38 34.20 2.14
CA PRO A 308 -0.08 34.23 2.09
C PRO A 308 -0.59 33.26 1.02
N GLY A 309 -1.60 32.48 1.39
CA GLY A 309 -2.20 31.45 0.54
C GLY A 309 -3.57 31.83 -0.01
N PRO A 310 -3.94 31.37 -1.22
CA PRO A 310 -5.33 31.41 -1.63
C PRO A 310 -6.11 30.40 -0.77
N SER A 311 -7.08 30.87 0.01
CA SER A 311 -8.11 30.02 0.61
C SER A 311 -9.46 30.33 -0.01
N ARG A 312 -10.19 29.28 -0.38
CA ARG A 312 -11.59 29.39 -0.81
C ARG A 312 -12.58 29.09 0.32
N TYR A 313 -12.11 28.47 1.40
CA TYR A 313 -12.90 27.99 2.52
C TYR A 313 -12.00 27.74 3.74
N VAL A 314 -12.46 28.12 4.92
CA VAL A 314 -11.78 27.85 6.19
C VAL A 314 -12.44 26.63 6.84
N PRO A 315 -11.73 25.50 7.02
CA PRO A 315 -12.32 24.25 7.51
C PRO A 315 -12.47 24.19 9.04
N VAL A 316 -12.62 25.33 9.70
CA VAL A 316 -12.64 25.48 11.16
C VAL A 316 -13.93 26.17 11.59
N ASP A 317 -14.53 25.61 12.64
CA ASP A 317 -15.62 26.20 13.39
C ASP A 317 -15.14 26.48 14.83
N MET A 318 -15.20 27.73 15.28
CA MET A 318 -14.70 28.15 16.60
C MET A 318 -15.47 27.53 17.79
N ASP A 319 -16.72 27.13 17.58
CA ASP A 319 -17.54 26.47 18.60
C ASP A 319 -17.17 25.00 18.74
N MET A 320 -16.67 24.38 17.66
CA MET A 320 -16.29 22.97 17.65
C MET A 320 -14.79 22.73 17.83
N HIS A 321 -13.93 23.68 17.45
CA HIS A 321 -12.49 23.48 17.36
C HIS A 321 -11.70 24.43 18.26
N GLU A 322 -10.51 23.97 18.65
CA GLU A 322 -9.54 24.71 19.44
C GLU A 322 -8.17 24.71 18.75
N PRO A 323 -7.22 25.56 19.18
CA PRO A 323 -5.90 25.60 18.58
C PRO A 323 -5.20 24.23 18.56
N ILE A 324 -4.48 23.96 17.48
CA ILE A 324 -3.59 22.81 17.37
C ILE A 324 -2.36 23.08 18.25
N THR A 325 -2.25 22.33 19.33
CA THR A 325 -1.13 22.43 20.28
C THR A 325 -0.53 21.05 20.55
N GLY A 326 0.78 20.99 20.80
CA GLY A 326 1.44 19.75 21.19
C GLY A 326 1.89 18.90 19.99
N ARG A 327 2.05 17.60 20.22
CA ARG A 327 2.60 16.66 19.23
C ARG A 327 1.46 16.01 18.45
N PHE A 328 1.65 15.83 17.15
CA PHE A 328 0.80 15.02 16.28
C PHE A 328 1.67 14.20 15.33
N ILE A 329 1.16 13.19 14.65
CA ILE A 329 1.85 12.44 13.60
C ILE A 329 1.84 13.23 12.29
N ASP A 330 2.84 13.04 11.44
CA ASP A 330 2.95 13.77 10.17
C ASP A 330 2.04 13.17 9.09
N SER A 331 1.84 13.89 7.98
CA SER A 331 0.91 13.52 6.92
C SER A 331 1.27 12.23 6.20
N ASP A 332 2.55 11.92 6.03
CA ASP A 332 3.04 10.64 5.50
C ASP A 332 2.61 9.45 6.36
N ARG A 333 2.71 9.62 7.68
CA ARG A 333 2.35 8.61 8.66
C ARG A 333 0.85 8.33 8.66
N VAL A 334 0.03 9.33 8.35
CA VAL A 334 -1.41 9.15 8.15
C VAL A 334 -1.68 8.23 6.96
N ILE A 335 -0.97 8.46 5.86
CA ILE A 335 -1.09 7.61 4.67
C ILE A 335 -0.66 6.18 4.97
N ASP A 336 0.46 6.00 5.67
CA ASP A 336 0.93 4.67 6.08
C ASP A 336 -0.12 3.93 6.92
N SER A 337 -0.73 4.61 7.89
CA SER A 337 -1.77 4.03 8.73
C SER A 337 -2.99 3.57 7.94
N VAL A 338 -3.39 4.34 6.92
CA VAL A 338 -4.53 4.02 6.07
C VAL A 338 -4.20 2.87 5.11
N LEU A 339 -3.02 2.88 4.49
CA LEU A 339 -2.53 1.78 3.65
C LEU A 339 -2.36 0.48 4.44
N THR A 340 -1.89 0.56 5.69
CA THR A 340 -1.78 -0.61 6.58
C THR A 340 -3.14 -1.28 6.78
N LYS A 341 -4.17 -0.47 7.05
CA LYS A 341 -5.48 -0.99 7.43
C LYS A 341 -6.35 -1.35 6.23
N TYR A 342 -6.21 -0.62 5.14
CA TYR A 342 -7.12 -0.72 4.00
C TYR A 342 -6.43 -1.05 2.67
N GLY A 343 -5.11 -1.19 2.60
CA GLY A 343 -4.35 -1.81 1.48
C GLY A 343 -4.46 -1.13 0.12
N ASP A 344 -5.65 -1.18 -0.48
CA ASP A 344 -6.00 -0.69 -1.82
C ASP A 344 -6.71 0.67 -1.80
N VAL A 345 -6.92 1.29 -0.64
CA VAL A 345 -7.85 2.43 -0.55
C VAL A 345 -7.36 3.69 -1.25
N MET A 346 -6.05 3.78 -1.47
CA MET A 346 -5.46 4.79 -2.35
C MET A 346 -5.88 4.63 -3.81
N ASN A 347 -6.46 3.50 -4.19
CA ASN A 347 -6.95 3.23 -5.53
C ASN A 347 -8.34 3.82 -5.80
N GLU A 348 -9.16 4.05 -4.75
CA GLU A 348 -10.48 4.69 -4.88
C GLU A 348 -10.37 6.20 -5.16
N GLY A 349 -9.28 6.83 -4.69
CA GLY A 349 -9.03 8.27 -4.82
C GLY A 349 -8.02 8.64 -5.90
N LEU A 350 -7.00 7.81 -6.13
CA LEU A 350 -5.89 8.09 -7.04
C LEU A 350 -6.09 7.29 -8.33
N GLY A 351 -6.69 7.89 -9.36
CA GLY A 351 -7.01 7.21 -10.62
C GLY A 351 -5.79 6.64 -11.38
N ARG A 352 -6.00 6.08 -12.58
CA ARG A 352 -5.05 5.31 -13.44
C ARG A 352 -3.62 5.84 -13.64
N SER A 353 -3.31 7.05 -13.20
CA SER A 353 -1.98 7.67 -13.29
C SER A 353 -1.44 8.22 -11.96
N TYR A 354 -2.06 7.89 -10.81
CA TYR A 354 -1.74 8.46 -9.50
C TYR A 354 -1.76 10.01 -9.47
N LYS A 355 -2.56 10.63 -10.36
CA LYS A 355 -2.64 12.09 -10.55
C LYS A 355 -3.78 12.77 -9.80
N ARG A 356 -4.74 12.01 -9.25
CA ARG A 356 -5.75 12.59 -8.35
C ARG A 356 -5.16 12.59 -6.95
N THR A 357 -5.37 13.66 -6.20
CA THR A 357 -4.83 13.89 -4.87
C THR A 357 -5.90 13.59 -3.82
N GLY A 358 -5.50 13.05 -2.68
CA GLY A 358 -6.35 13.05 -1.49
C GLY A 358 -6.30 14.42 -0.82
N THR A 359 -7.26 14.71 0.06
CA THR A 359 -7.16 15.87 0.95
C THR A 359 -6.92 15.38 2.37
N LEU A 360 -5.85 15.85 3.00
CA LEU A 360 -5.62 15.65 4.42
C LEU A 360 -5.98 16.92 5.18
N LEU A 361 -6.73 16.77 6.27
CA LEU A 361 -7.14 17.86 7.14
C LEU A 361 -6.89 17.48 8.61
N LEU A 362 -6.01 18.23 9.28
CA LEU A 362 -5.76 18.13 10.71
C LEU A 362 -6.61 19.16 11.45
N ARG A 363 -7.37 18.71 12.44
CA ARG A 363 -8.15 19.57 13.34
C ARG A 363 -8.07 19.10 14.78
N HIS A 364 -8.22 20.05 15.70
CA HIS A 364 -8.32 19.79 17.13
C HIS A 364 -9.70 20.20 17.64
N TYR A 365 -10.48 19.22 18.10
CA TYR A 365 -11.87 19.39 18.51
C TYR A 365 -11.98 19.68 20.01
N ARG A 366 -12.79 20.67 20.37
CA ARG A 366 -13.16 20.98 21.76
C ARG A 366 -13.84 19.80 22.43
N VAL A 367 -14.73 19.13 21.72
CA VAL A 367 -15.39 17.90 22.15
C VAL A 367 -15.15 16.83 21.10
N THR A 368 -14.85 15.62 21.54
CA THR A 368 -14.67 14.47 20.65
C THR A 368 -15.86 14.31 19.69
N PRO A 369 -15.62 14.11 18.38
CA PRO A 369 -16.70 13.98 17.39
C PRO A 369 -17.23 12.54 17.27
N PHE A 370 -17.03 11.72 18.31
CA PHE A 370 -17.43 10.30 18.33
C PHE A 370 -18.36 10.04 19.51
N ASP A 371 -19.42 9.27 19.27
CA ASP A 371 -20.39 8.88 20.32
C ASP A 371 -19.95 7.66 21.13
N LYS A 372 -18.91 6.93 20.66
CA LYS A 372 -18.43 5.71 21.30
C LYS A 372 -17.53 6.03 22.48
N SER A 373 -17.84 5.45 23.65
CA SER A 373 -17.12 5.69 24.91
C SER A 373 -15.61 5.47 24.83
N ALA A 374 -15.17 4.45 24.10
CA ALA A 374 -13.75 4.15 23.90
C ALA A 374 -12.98 5.21 23.09
N MET A 375 -13.69 6.09 22.37
CA MET A 375 -13.12 7.10 21.48
C MET A 375 -13.22 8.52 22.05
N PHE A 376 -13.88 8.72 23.19
CA PHE A 376 -14.12 10.05 23.75
C PHE A 376 -12.86 10.86 24.09
N LYS A 377 -11.71 10.19 24.24
CA LYS A 377 -10.42 10.85 24.49
C LYS A 377 -9.75 11.37 23.22
N ILE A 378 -10.23 10.96 22.04
CA ILE A 378 -9.64 11.34 20.76
C ILE A 378 -10.25 12.68 20.33
N ARG A 379 -9.42 13.73 20.38
CA ARG A 379 -9.83 15.12 20.08
C ARG A 379 -9.04 15.73 18.94
N MET A 380 -7.82 15.27 18.67
CA MET A 380 -7.04 15.74 17.53
C MET A 380 -7.06 14.67 16.43
N LEU A 381 -7.53 15.06 15.25
CA LEU A 381 -7.82 14.13 14.17
C LEU A 381 -7.21 14.60 12.86
N TRP A 382 -6.56 13.65 12.18
CA TRP A 382 -6.37 13.73 10.75
C TRP A 382 -7.59 13.13 10.06
N GLU A 383 -8.11 13.85 9.07
CA GLU A 383 -9.16 13.40 8.18
C GLU A 383 -8.58 13.29 6.77
N LEU A 384 -8.47 12.05 6.28
CA LEU A 384 -8.03 11.78 4.92
C LEU A 384 -9.27 11.54 4.05
N THR A 385 -9.50 12.40 3.07
CA THR A 385 -10.55 12.20 2.07
C THR A 385 -9.93 11.67 0.77
N LEU A 386 -10.35 10.49 0.34
CA LEU A 386 -9.96 9.82 -0.91
C LEU A 386 -11.21 9.51 -1.72
N GLY A 387 -11.50 10.33 -2.75
CA GLY A 387 -12.71 10.15 -3.54
C GLY A 387 -13.97 10.31 -2.68
N ARG A 388 -14.73 9.22 -2.48
CA ARG A 388 -15.94 9.19 -1.65
C ARG A 388 -15.69 8.77 -0.21
N SER A 389 -14.51 8.23 0.06
CA SER A 389 -14.16 7.63 1.34
C SER A 389 -13.46 8.67 2.21
N ARG A 390 -13.88 8.80 3.47
CA ARG A 390 -13.24 9.65 4.47
C ARG A 390 -12.76 8.83 5.65
N PHE A 391 -11.46 8.85 5.90
CA PHE A 391 -10.83 8.17 7.04
C PHE A 391 -10.61 9.17 8.16
N ARG A 392 -10.94 8.80 9.39
CA ARG A 392 -10.56 9.58 10.59
C ARG A 392 -9.46 8.84 11.33
N ILE A 393 -8.35 9.53 11.57
CA ILE A 393 -7.14 8.99 12.17
C ILE A 393 -6.81 9.81 13.42
N ASP A 394 -6.56 9.14 14.54
CA ASP A 394 -6.07 9.78 15.74
C ASP A 394 -4.71 10.43 15.46
N ALA A 395 -4.65 11.76 15.54
CA ALA A 395 -3.45 12.50 15.21
C ALA A 395 -2.31 12.28 16.22
N LEU A 396 -2.57 11.73 17.41
CA LEU A 396 -1.51 11.43 18.37
C LEU A 396 -0.87 10.07 18.12
N THR A 397 -1.70 9.05 17.84
CA THR A 397 -1.25 7.66 17.75
C THR A 397 -1.08 7.16 16.32
N GLY A 398 -1.71 7.82 15.35
CA GLY A 398 -1.83 7.36 13.97
C GLY A 398 -2.81 6.21 13.79
N LYS A 399 -3.58 5.83 14.81
CA LYS A 399 -4.56 4.75 14.68
C LYS A 399 -5.75 5.22 13.84
N VAL A 400 -6.12 4.47 12.82
CA VAL A 400 -7.34 4.74 12.04
C VAL A 400 -8.56 4.38 12.88
N VAL A 401 -9.34 5.40 13.25
CA VAL A 401 -10.48 5.34 14.15
C VAL A 401 -11.70 4.75 13.43
N ASP A 402 -12.05 5.32 12.28
CA ASP A 402 -13.13 4.83 11.43
C ASP A 402 -13.01 5.30 9.97
N MET A 403 -14.00 4.91 9.16
CA MET A 403 -14.17 5.27 7.76
C MET A 403 -15.64 5.64 7.53
N LEU A 404 -15.89 6.75 6.85
CA LEU A 404 -17.21 7.25 6.46
C LEU A 404 -17.34 7.20 4.93
N GLY A 405 -18.50 6.72 4.44
CA GLY A 405 -18.81 6.58 3.01
C GLY A 405 -18.37 5.24 2.40
N GLN A 406 -19.26 4.61 1.64
CA GLN A 406 -19.01 3.54 0.65
C GLN A 406 -19.85 3.81 -0.59
#